data_AF-A0AAJ3LS65-F1
#
_entry.id   AF-A0AAJ3LS65-F1
#
_cell.length_a   1.000
_cell.length_b   1.000
_cell.length_c   1.000
_cell.angle_alpha   90.00
_cell.angle_beta   90.00
_cell.angle_gamma   90.00
#
_symmetry.space_group_name_H-M   'P 1'
#
loop_
_entity.id
_entity.type
_entity.pdbx_description
1 polymer ?
#
loop_
_entity_poly.entity_id
_entity_poly.type
_entity_poly.pdbx_seq_one_letter_code
_entity_poly.pdbx_strand_id
1 'polypeptide(L)'
;MAKRKTPEQIADEGRRYELARSASTFEEFSVLANDPNQAIRAAAAHNPAADPAALELFLEDRFWGARIEIALHPNATDELLIRLLEADPRKRGVVHHEAERRLAAKGFRFDDDGLPLIDDAGTSAR
;
A
#
# COMPACT_ATOMS: atom_id res chain seq x y z
N MET A 1 4.49 31.35 1.47
CA MET A 1 5.81 30.78 1.82
C MET A 1 5.59 29.67 2.84
N ALA A 2 6.02 28.44 2.58
CA ALA A 2 5.94 27.38 3.59
C ALA A 2 6.86 27.75 4.76
N LYS A 3 6.34 27.72 6.00
CA LYS A 3 7.16 27.94 7.19
C LYS A 3 8.19 26.81 7.30
N ARG A 4 9.46 27.15 7.53
CA ARG A 4 10.49 26.14 7.86
C ARG A 4 10.11 25.44 9.16
N LYS A 5 10.34 24.12 9.21
CA LYS A 5 10.15 23.32 10.41
C LYS A 5 11.11 23.78 11.52
N THR A 6 10.64 23.78 12.77
CA THR A 6 11.52 23.99 13.94
C THR A 6 12.39 22.76 14.21
N PRO A 7 13.49 22.88 14.97
CA PRO A 7 14.27 21.72 15.39
C PRO A 7 13.43 20.64 16.08
N GLU A 8 12.45 21.03 16.90
CA GLU A 8 11.55 20.11 17.61
C GLU A 8 10.65 19.35 16.64
N GLN A 9 10.14 20.03 15.61
CA GLN A 9 9.31 19.39 14.56
C GLN A 9 10.15 18.42 13.71
N ILE A 10 11.42 18.74 13.44
CA ILE A 10 12.33 17.84 12.74
C ILE A 10 12.64 16.61 13.60
N ALA A 11 12.93 16.81 14.88
CA ALA A 11 13.18 15.70 15.81
C ALA A 11 11.94 14.82 15.98
N ASP A 12 10.75 15.41 16.02
CA ASP A 12 9.48 14.68 16.08
C ASP A 12 9.22 13.83 14.84
N GLU A 13 9.43 14.42 13.66
CA GLU A 13 9.36 13.67 12.41
C GLU A 13 10.38 12.52 12.38
N GLY A 14 11.60 12.74 12.89
CA GLY A 14 12.60 11.69 13.05
C GLY A 14 12.10 10.51 13.89
N ARG A 15 11.53 10.78 15.08
CA ARG A 15 10.95 9.74 15.94
C ARG A 15 9.82 8.95 15.26
N ARG A 16 8.96 9.64 14.51
CA ARG A 16 7.86 8.98 13.78
C ARG A 16 8.38 8.13 12.62
N TYR A 17 9.45 8.55 11.94
CA TYR A 17 10.14 7.71 10.96
C TYR A 17 10.79 6.47 11.58
N GLU A 18 11.41 6.61 12.76
CA GLU A 18 11.97 5.48 13.49
C GLU A 18 10.87 4.50 13.86
N LEU A 19 9.75 4.98 14.41
CA LEU A 19 8.57 4.16 14.70
C LEU A 19 8.07 3.44 13.44
N ALA A 20 7.97 4.13 12.29
CA ALA A 20 7.53 3.49 11.04
C ALA A 20 8.38 2.28 10.65
N ARG A 21 9.68 2.35 10.90
CA ARG A 21 10.65 1.28 10.55
C ARG A 21 10.74 0.18 11.61
N SER A 22 10.37 0.47 12.86
CA SER A 22 10.43 -0.48 13.98
C SER A 22 9.07 -1.01 14.43
N ALA A 23 7.98 -0.45 13.90
CA ALA A 23 6.62 -0.84 14.25
C ALA A 23 6.41 -2.34 14.04
N SER A 24 5.72 -2.96 14.97
CA SER A 24 5.49 -4.40 15.02
C SER A 24 4.10 -4.78 15.54
N THR A 25 3.29 -3.79 15.95
CA THR A 25 1.90 -4.01 16.37
C THR A 25 0.92 -3.26 15.48
N PHE A 26 -0.30 -3.76 15.39
CA PHE A 26 -1.38 -3.13 14.63
C PHE A 26 -1.69 -1.72 15.13
N GLU A 27 -1.63 -1.48 16.45
CA GLU A 27 -1.85 -0.17 17.05
C GLU A 27 -0.80 0.85 16.60
N GLU A 28 0.48 0.46 16.52
CA GLU A 28 1.55 1.33 16.00
C GLU A 28 1.30 1.68 14.54
N PHE A 29 0.95 0.70 13.70
CA PHE A 29 0.59 0.94 12.30
C PHE A 29 -0.64 1.83 12.15
N SER A 30 -1.64 1.69 13.03
CA SER A 30 -2.85 2.52 13.04
C SER A 30 -2.55 3.99 13.32
N VAL A 31 -1.62 4.27 14.23
CA VAL A 31 -1.15 5.65 14.47
C VAL A 31 -0.43 6.18 13.22
N LEU A 32 0.45 5.37 12.62
CA LEU A 32 1.23 5.75 11.44
C LEU A 32 0.38 5.96 10.20
N ALA A 33 -0.72 5.22 10.02
CA ALA A 33 -1.64 5.36 8.88
C ALA A 33 -2.26 6.76 8.78
N ASN A 34 -2.32 7.49 9.89
CA ASN A 34 -2.84 8.86 9.96
C ASN A 34 -1.74 9.92 9.98
N ASP A 35 -0.47 9.55 9.81
CA ASP A 35 0.65 10.49 9.84
C ASP A 35 0.51 11.56 8.74
N PRO A 36 0.69 12.86 9.03
CA PRO A 36 0.57 13.91 8.03
C PRO A 36 1.66 13.85 6.94
N ASN A 37 2.78 13.16 7.18
CA ASN A 37 3.87 13.00 6.24
C ASN A 37 3.69 11.72 5.42
N GLN A 38 3.43 11.86 4.12
CA GLN A 38 3.27 10.74 3.19
C GLN A 38 4.44 9.74 3.19
N ALA A 39 5.66 10.21 3.45
CA ALA A 39 6.83 9.35 3.40
C ALA A 39 7.00 8.52 4.69
N ILE A 40 6.43 8.97 5.82
CA ILE A 40 6.30 8.13 7.02
C ILE A 40 5.27 7.02 6.78
N ARG A 41 4.14 7.35 6.14
CA ARG A 41 3.12 6.34 5.80
C ARG A 41 3.66 5.30 4.81
N ALA A 42 4.42 5.72 3.81
CA ALA A 42 5.11 4.80 2.90
C ALA A 42 6.16 3.94 3.63
N ALA A 43 6.95 4.51 4.54
CA ALA A 43 7.91 3.75 5.34
C ALA A 43 7.22 2.69 6.23
N ALA A 44 6.04 3.01 6.76
CA ALA A 44 5.25 2.07 7.55
C ALA A 44 4.68 0.92 6.68
N ALA A 45 4.19 1.23 5.48
CA ALA A 45 3.74 0.22 4.52
C ALA A 45 4.88 -0.66 3.96
N HIS A 46 6.11 -0.14 3.92
CA HIS A 46 7.32 -0.88 3.53
C HIS A 46 7.84 -1.80 4.65
N ASN A 47 7.41 -1.60 5.90
CA ASN A 47 7.97 -2.30 7.04
C ASN A 47 7.69 -3.81 6.93
N PRO A 48 8.71 -4.69 6.96
CA PRO A 48 8.53 -6.13 6.79
C PRO A 48 7.66 -6.80 7.87
N ALA A 49 7.47 -6.16 9.02
CA ALA A 49 6.58 -6.61 10.08
C ALA A 49 5.11 -6.23 9.83
N ALA A 50 4.80 -5.40 8.82
CA ALA A 50 3.44 -5.10 8.42
C ALA A 50 2.78 -6.35 7.84
N ASP A 51 1.86 -6.92 8.61
CA ASP A 51 1.03 -8.03 8.20
C ASP A 51 -0.12 -7.55 7.28
N PRO A 52 -0.94 -8.46 6.71
CA PRO A 52 -2.03 -8.05 5.83
C PRO A 52 -3.01 -7.04 6.45
N ALA A 53 -3.31 -7.17 7.74
CA ALA A 53 -4.24 -6.26 8.43
C ALA A 53 -3.62 -4.87 8.60
N ALA A 54 -2.33 -4.78 8.91
CA ALA A 54 -1.61 -3.53 8.97
C ALA A 54 -1.49 -2.86 7.59
N LEU A 55 -1.19 -3.64 6.54
CA LEU A 55 -1.09 -3.12 5.16
C LEU A 55 -2.42 -2.54 4.66
N GLU A 56 -3.54 -3.13 5.05
CA GLU A 56 -4.89 -2.67 4.69
C GLU A 56 -5.14 -1.22 5.11
N LEU A 57 -4.55 -0.75 6.22
CA LEU A 57 -4.66 0.62 6.69
C LEU A 57 -4.12 1.66 5.69
N PHE A 58 -3.23 1.25 4.79
CA PHE A 58 -2.55 2.12 3.83
C PHE A 58 -3.09 1.98 2.39
N LEU A 59 -4.05 1.07 2.14
CA LEU A 59 -4.57 0.78 0.80
C LEU A 59 -5.21 1.99 0.11
N GLU A 60 -5.88 2.84 0.90
CA GLU A 60 -6.60 4.02 0.40
C GLU A 60 -5.78 5.30 0.54
N ASP A 61 -4.45 5.19 0.70
CA ASP A 61 -3.61 6.37 0.81
C ASP A 61 -3.76 7.28 -0.42
N ARG A 62 -4.09 8.53 -0.13
CA ARG A 62 -4.23 9.62 -1.11
C ARG A 62 -3.00 9.79 -2.01
N PHE A 63 -1.82 9.40 -1.55
CA PHE A 63 -0.60 9.37 -2.35
C PHE A 63 -0.25 7.94 -2.72
N TRP A 64 0.21 7.76 -3.95
CA TRP A 64 0.57 6.45 -4.48
C TRP A 64 1.75 5.78 -3.75
N GLY A 65 2.55 6.55 -3.00
CA GLY A 65 3.77 6.08 -2.32
C GLY A 65 3.52 4.93 -1.34
N ALA A 66 2.51 5.01 -0.47
CA ALA A 66 2.21 3.89 0.43
C ALA A 66 1.60 2.70 -0.34
N ARG A 67 0.76 2.98 -1.34
CA ARG A 67 0.11 1.95 -2.16
C ARG A 67 1.08 1.11 -2.99
N ILE A 68 2.15 1.71 -3.53
CA ILE A 68 3.19 0.93 -4.24
C ILE A 68 3.97 0.03 -3.29
N GLU A 69 4.21 0.46 -2.05
CA GLU A 69 4.89 -0.38 -1.05
C GLU A 69 4.05 -1.62 -0.74
N ILE A 70 2.72 -1.49 -0.63
CA ILE A 70 1.81 -2.64 -0.51
C ILE A 70 1.93 -3.55 -1.74
N ALA A 71 1.89 -3.00 -2.96
CA ALA A 71 2.01 -3.80 -4.19
C ALA A 71 3.32 -4.62 -4.21
N LEU A 72 4.42 -4.05 -3.72
CA LEU A 72 5.74 -4.69 -3.64
C LEU A 72 5.91 -5.58 -2.40
N HIS A 73 5.01 -5.50 -1.42
CA HIS A 73 5.23 -6.10 -0.11
C HIS A 73 5.15 -7.64 -0.14
N PRO A 74 6.08 -8.36 0.49
CA PRO A 74 6.03 -9.83 0.55
C PRO A 74 4.75 -10.35 1.23
N ASN A 75 4.24 -9.62 2.23
CA ASN A 75 3.02 -10.00 2.97
C ASN A 75 1.71 -9.57 2.28
N ALA A 76 1.76 -8.90 1.12
CA ALA A 76 0.54 -8.53 0.42
C ALA A 76 -0.19 -9.75 -0.12
N THR A 77 -1.44 -9.93 0.34
CA THR A 77 -2.34 -11.00 -0.11
C THR A 77 -2.90 -10.69 -1.50
N ASP A 78 -3.46 -11.70 -2.16
CA ASP A 78 -4.11 -11.50 -3.45
C ASP A 78 -5.27 -10.51 -3.36
N GLU A 79 -6.04 -10.54 -2.27
CA GLU A 79 -7.12 -9.61 -2.01
C GLU A 79 -6.65 -8.15 -1.92
N LEU A 80 -5.53 -7.91 -1.21
CA LEU A 80 -4.93 -6.57 -1.16
C LEU A 80 -4.46 -6.12 -2.55
N LEU A 81 -3.84 -7.01 -3.33
CA LEU A 81 -3.39 -6.69 -4.69
C LEU A 81 -4.56 -6.41 -5.63
N ILE A 82 -5.65 -7.16 -5.54
CA ILE A 82 -6.87 -6.93 -6.35
C ILE A 82 -7.45 -5.55 -6.05
N ARG A 83 -7.48 -5.14 -4.79
CA ARG A 83 -7.95 -3.80 -4.37
C ARG A 83 -7.06 -2.65 -4.85
N LEU A 84 -5.84 -2.94 -5.31
CA LEU A 84 -4.94 -1.94 -5.91
C LEU A 84 -5.13 -1.78 -7.43
N LEU A 85 -5.94 -2.63 -8.06
CA LEU A 85 -6.28 -2.51 -9.48
C LEU A 85 -7.21 -1.32 -9.71
N GLU A 86 -7.22 -0.84 -10.96
CA GLU A 86 -7.91 0.38 -11.35
C GLU A 86 -8.60 0.10 -12.68
N ALA A 87 -9.93 0.19 -12.65
CA ALA A 87 -10.79 -0.13 -13.78
C ALA A 87 -10.63 0.90 -14.89
N ASP A 88 -10.46 2.20 -14.57
CA ASP A 88 -10.27 3.25 -15.57
C ASP A 88 -8.85 3.19 -16.14
N PRO A 89 -8.64 2.80 -17.43
CA PRO A 89 -7.31 2.67 -18.02
C PRO A 89 -6.50 3.97 -17.96
N ARG A 90 -7.18 5.12 -17.89
CA ARG A 90 -6.54 6.46 -17.82
C ARG A 90 -5.92 6.75 -16.46
N LYS A 91 -6.32 6.04 -15.41
CA LYS A 91 -5.83 6.19 -14.04
C LYS A 91 -4.84 5.11 -13.64
N ARG A 92 -4.65 4.09 -14.48
CA ARG A 92 -3.65 3.05 -14.26
C ARG A 92 -2.25 3.67 -14.23
N GLY A 93 -1.45 3.20 -13.29
CA GLY A 93 -0.09 3.66 -13.09
C GLY A 93 0.75 2.56 -12.44
N VAL A 94 1.86 2.95 -11.83
CA VAL A 94 2.84 1.99 -11.27
C VAL A 94 2.23 1.01 -10.27
N VAL A 95 1.27 1.46 -9.46
CA VAL A 95 0.57 0.64 -8.46
C VAL A 95 -0.25 -0.46 -9.13
N HIS A 96 -1.06 -0.09 -10.14
CA HIS A 96 -1.88 -1.03 -10.90
C HIS A 96 -1.02 -2.09 -11.57
N HIS A 97 -0.01 -1.68 -12.34
CA HIS A 97 0.80 -2.62 -13.11
C HIS A 97 1.63 -3.55 -12.23
N GLU A 98 2.09 -3.09 -11.07
CA GLU A 98 2.78 -3.99 -10.14
C GLU A 98 1.83 -5.01 -9.51
N ALA A 99 0.63 -4.58 -9.10
CA ALA A 99 -0.39 -5.48 -8.58
C ALA A 99 -0.81 -6.53 -9.64
N GLU A 100 -1.12 -6.07 -10.85
CA GLU A 100 -1.43 -6.90 -12.02
C GLU A 100 -0.30 -7.89 -12.32
N ARG A 101 0.96 -7.43 -12.40
CA ARG A 101 2.14 -8.28 -12.63
C ARG A 101 2.26 -9.39 -11.58
N ARG A 102 2.07 -9.06 -10.30
CA ARG A 102 2.18 -10.05 -9.21
C ARG A 102 1.04 -11.05 -9.22
N LEU A 103 -0.18 -10.62 -9.51
CA LEU A 103 -1.33 -11.49 -9.66
C LEU A 103 -1.17 -12.40 -10.90
N ALA A 104 -0.75 -11.86 -12.05
CA ALA A 104 -0.46 -12.63 -13.25
C ALA A 104 0.63 -13.70 -13.01
N ALA A 105 1.68 -13.36 -12.25
CA ALA A 105 2.71 -14.33 -11.84
C ALA A 105 2.17 -15.48 -10.96
N LYS A 106 0.99 -15.30 -10.35
CA LYS A 106 0.25 -16.31 -9.58
C LYS A 106 -0.84 -17.02 -10.40
N GLY A 107 -0.94 -16.75 -11.71
CA GLY A 107 -1.89 -17.38 -12.63
C GLY A 107 -3.15 -16.57 -12.94
N PHE A 108 -3.41 -15.48 -12.22
CA PHE A 108 -4.63 -14.69 -12.42
C PHE A 108 -4.75 -14.20 -13.87
N ARG A 109 -5.96 -14.31 -14.42
CA ARG A 109 -6.32 -13.80 -15.74
C ARG A 109 -7.13 -12.52 -15.60
N PHE A 110 -7.03 -11.64 -16.59
CA PHE A 110 -7.68 -10.34 -16.59
C PHE A 110 -8.57 -10.17 -17.82
N ASP A 111 -9.64 -9.41 -17.67
CA ASP A 111 -10.47 -8.94 -18.77
C ASP A 111 -9.85 -7.73 -19.49
N ASP A 112 -10.54 -7.23 -20.51
CA ASP A 112 -10.12 -6.04 -21.27
C ASP A 112 -10.08 -4.78 -20.37
N ASP A 113 -10.82 -4.78 -19.27
CA ASP A 113 -10.86 -3.73 -18.25
C ASP A 113 -9.76 -3.90 -17.17
N GLY A 114 -8.83 -4.85 -17.36
CA GLY A 114 -7.68 -5.07 -16.47
C GLY A 114 -8.09 -5.49 -15.06
N LEU A 115 -9.29 -6.05 -14.91
CA LEU A 115 -9.79 -6.61 -13.66
C LEU A 115 -9.71 -8.13 -13.70
N PRO A 116 -9.53 -8.81 -12.55
CA PRO A 116 -9.42 -10.26 -12.54
C PRO A 116 -10.71 -10.90 -13.05
N LEU A 117 -10.60 -11.82 -14.01
CA LEU A 117 -11.73 -12.65 -14.44
C LEU A 117 -12.29 -13.40 -13.24
N ILE A 118 -13.61 -13.55 -13.18
CA ILE A 118 -14.29 -14.27 -12.11
C ILE A 118 -14.76 -15.60 -12.68
N ASP A 119 -14.51 -16.70 -11.96
CA ASP A 119 -14.99 -18.03 -12.31
C ASP A 119 -16.49 -18.19 -12.00
N ASP A 120 -17.08 -19.31 -12.42
CA ASP A 120 -18.50 -19.62 -12.20
C ASP A 120 -18.88 -19.68 -10.69
N ALA A 121 -17.90 -19.78 -9.79
CA ALA A 121 -18.07 -19.77 -8.34
C ALA A 121 -17.99 -18.37 -7.73
N GLY A 122 -17.80 -17.32 -8.53
CA GLY A 122 -17.70 -15.94 -8.04
C GLY A 122 -16.32 -15.58 -7.48
N THR A 123 -15.29 -16.40 -7.72
CA THR A 123 -13.91 -16.17 -7.25
C THR A 123 -13.01 -15.77 -8.41
N SER A 124 -11.98 -14.97 -8.18
CA SER A 124 -11.03 -14.61 -9.24
C SER A 124 -10.34 -15.85 -9.83
N ALA A 125 -10.50 -16.03 -11.14
CA ALA A 125 -9.96 -17.12 -11.93
C ALA A 125 -8.43 -17.04 -12.01
N ARG A 126 -7.78 -18.13 -11.58
CA ARG A 126 -6.33 -18.38 -11.71
C ARG A 126 -6.01 -19.30 -12.88
#